data_AF-A0A7S0NVR6-F1
#
_entry.id   AF-A0A7S0NVR6-F1
#
_cell.length_a   1.000
_cell.length_b   1.000
_cell.length_c   1.000
_cell.angle_alpha   90.00
_cell.angle_beta   90.00
_cell.angle_gamma   90.00
#
_symmetry.space_group_name_H-M   'P 1'
#
loop_
_entity.id
_entity.type
_entity.pdbx_description
1 polymer ?
#
loop_
_entity_poly.entity_id
_entity_poly.type
_entity_poly.pdbx_seq_one_letter_code
_entity_poly.pdbx_strand_id
1 'polypeptide(L)'
;HTPSAGSPAPRWPGAHAVYANTDSVFVKLPGRSAAAAVDEGRAMAAFVSAHAQMPRALTLEFERVLAPCLLDGHNRYAGAEWVTGAESSPKLHQKGLLDRTQCAFIRGTIEAAMKALLVEGSEEAALAYGVQAAKNLRGGKVDAAQLAEG
;
A
#
# COMPACT_ATOMS: atom_id res chain seq x y z
N HIS A 1 12.94 -25.60 11.23
CA HIS A 1 12.72 -26.73 10.30
C HIS A 1 13.69 -26.62 9.14
N THR A 2 14.64 -27.55 9.05
CA THR A 2 15.56 -27.66 7.91
C THR A 2 14.81 -28.33 6.75
N PRO A 3 14.84 -27.83 5.51
CA PRO A 3 14.12 -28.46 4.42
C PRO A 3 14.81 -29.79 4.01
N SER A 4 13.99 -30.82 3.81
CA SER A 4 14.38 -32.11 3.23
C SER A 4 14.83 -31.94 1.77
N ALA A 5 15.93 -32.59 1.39
CA ALA A 5 16.68 -32.41 0.14
C ALA A 5 16.00 -32.93 -1.15
N GLY A 6 14.67 -32.94 -1.24
CA GLY A 6 13.94 -33.49 -2.38
C GLY A 6 12.63 -32.79 -2.77
N SER A 7 12.23 -31.72 -2.08
CA SER A 7 11.07 -30.94 -2.51
C SER A 7 11.47 -29.98 -3.64
N PRO A 8 10.71 -29.89 -4.74
CA PRO A 8 10.97 -28.88 -5.76
C PRO A 8 10.96 -27.50 -5.12
N ALA A 9 11.88 -26.63 -5.54
CA ALA A 9 11.95 -25.27 -5.03
C ALA A 9 10.56 -24.61 -5.16
N PRO A 10 10.09 -23.88 -4.13
CA PRO A 10 8.81 -23.20 -4.21
C PRO A 10 8.81 -22.24 -5.39
N ARG A 11 7.72 -22.23 -6.16
CA ARG A 11 7.58 -21.39 -7.37
C ARG A 11 7.84 -19.90 -7.09
N TRP A 12 7.48 -19.42 -5.90
CA TRP A 12 7.80 -18.08 -5.41
C TRP A 12 8.52 -18.15 -4.06
N PRO A 13 9.87 -18.24 -4.06
CA PRO A 13 10.65 -18.36 -2.84
C PRO A 13 10.46 -17.16 -1.89
N GLY A 14 10.13 -17.43 -0.63
CA GLY A 14 9.96 -16.41 0.40
C GLY A 14 8.68 -15.58 0.33
N ALA A 15 7.83 -15.82 -0.68
CA ALA A 15 6.54 -15.16 -0.77
C ALA A 15 5.60 -15.62 0.36
N HIS A 16 4.91 -14.68 0.99
CA HIS A 16 3.93 -14.99 2.04
C HIS A 16 2.84 -13.91 2.11
N ALA A 17 1.64 -14.33 2.53
CA ALA A 17 0.55 -13.40 2.79
C ALA A 17 0.86 -12.55 4.03
N VAL A 18 0.65 -11.24 3.94
CA VAL A 18 0.87 -10.28 5.03
C VAL A 18 -0.42 -9.58 5.48
N TYR A 19 -1.46 -9.63 4.64
CA TYR A 19 -2.77 -9.09 4.95
C TYR A 19 -3.83 -9.80 4.09
N ALA A 20 -5.05 -9.92 4.62
CA ALA A 20 -6.20 -10.40 3.88
C ALA A 20 -7.47 -9.75 4.42
N ASN A 21 -8.39 -9.38 3.53
CA ASN A 21 -9.70 -8.87 3.89
C ASN A 21 -10.71 -9.29 2.83
N THR A 22 -11.70 -10.10 3.24
CA THR A 22 -12.85 -10.60 2.48
C THR A 22 -12.51 -11.26 1.13
N ASP A 23 -12.16 -10.43 0.16
CA ASP A 23 -11.97 -10.69 -1.26
C ASP A 23 -10.55 -10.32 -1.74
N SER A 24 -9.70 -9.80 -0.85
CA SER A 24 -8.35 -9.33 -1.16
C SER A 24 -7.29 -10.00 -0.28
N VAL A 25 -6.13 -10.31 -0.86
CA VAL A 25 -4.95 -10.84 -0.15
C VAL A 25 -3.72 -10.06 -0.62
N PHE A 26 -2.88 -9.66 0.32
CA PHE A 26 -1.62 -8.98 0.05
C PHE A 26 -0.49 -9.98 0.24
N VAL A 27 0.31 -10.16 -0.79
CA VAL A 27 1.46 -11.08 -0.78
C VAL A 27 2.74 -10.25 -0.83
N LYS A 28 3.63 -10.46 0.15
CA LYS A 28 4.96 -9.86 0.15
C LYS A 28 5.89 -10.70 -0.72
N LEU A 29 6.57 -10.05 -1.67
CA LEU A 29 7.57 -10.65 -2.57
C LEU A 29 8.97 -10.12 -2.26
N PRO A 30 9.77 -10.82 -1.42
CA PRO A 30 11.10 -10.33 -1.03
C PRO A 30 12.05 -10.21 -2.23
N GLY A 31 12.78 -9.10 -2.31
CA GLY A 31 13.83 -8.89 -3.31
C GLY A 31 13.32 -8.72 -4.75
N ARG A 32 12.05 -8.34 -4.94
CA ARG A 32 11.47 -8.02 -6.25
C ARG A 32 11.26 -6.52 -6.40
N SER A 33 11.55 -6.01 -7.59
CA SER A 33 11.16 -4.64 -7.95
C SER A 33 9.65 -4.54 -8.11
N ALA A 34 9.09 -3.34 -8.01
CA ALA A 34 7.65 -3.14 -8.20
C ALA A 34 7.17 -3.64 -9.58
N ALA A 35 7.95 -3.39 -10.64
CA ALA A 35 7.65 -3.89 -11.98
C ALA A 35 7.65 -5.43 -12.04
N ALA A 36 8.68 -6.09 -11.50
CA ALA A 36 8.71 -7.56 -11.45
C ALA A 36 7.56 -8.12 -10.60
N ALA A 37 7.21 -7.45 -9.50
CA ALA A 37 6.09 -7.85 -8.64
C ALA A 37 4.73 -7.76 -9.35
N VAL A 38 4.56 -6.84 -10.31
CA VAL A 38 3.35 -6.76 -11.14
C VAL A 38 3.20 -8.01 -12.01
N ASP A 39 4.27 -8.42 -12.69
CA ASP A 39 4.27 -9.61 -13.54
C ASP A 39 4.06 -10.88 -12.73
N GLU A 40 4.75 -11.00 -11.59
CA GLU A 40 4.60 -12.12 -10.66
C GLU A 40 3.20 -12.18 -10.05
N GLY A 41 2.61 -11.03 -9.69
CA GLY A 41 1.25 -10.94 -9.17
C GLY A 41 0.21 -11.44 -10.18
N ARG A 42 0.37 -11.11 -11.47
CA ARG A 42 -0.47 -11.67 -12.56
C ARG A 42 -0.30 -13.18 -12.69
N ALA A 43 0.94 -13.67 -12.63
CA ALA A 43 1.22 -15.10 -12.69
C ALA A 43 0.62 -15.86 -11.50
N MET A 44 0.68 -15.27 -10.30
CA MET A 44 0.05 -15.82 -9.09
C MET A 44 -1.48 -15.86 -9.23
N ALA A 45 -2.10 -14.77 -9.67
CA ALA A 45 -3.55 -14.69 -9.86
C ALA A 45 -4.07 -15.74 -10.86
N ALA A 46 -3.38 -15.89 -11.99
CA ALA A 46 -3.70 -16.92 -12.98
C ALA A 46 -3.50 -18.34 -12.44
N PHE A 47 -2.41 -18.58 -11.71
CA PHE A 47 -2.12 -19.88 -11.10
C PHE A 47 -3.18 -20.30 -10.08
N VAL A 48 -3.58 -19.38 -9.19
CA VAL A 48 -4.62 -19.66 -8.18
C VAL A 48 -5.97 -19.89 -8.84
N SER A 49 -6.33 -19.07 -9.84
CA SER A 49 -7.59 -19.22 -10.59
C SER A 49 -7.70 -20.57 -11.31
N ALA A 50 -6.57 -21.10 -11.80
CA ALA A 50 -6.52 -22.39 -12.47
C ALA A 50 -6.44 -23.59 -11.50
N HIS A 51 -6.36 -23.35 -10.19
CA HIS A 51 -6.18 -24.42 -9.22
C HIS A 51 -7.44 -25.29 -9.10
N ALA A 52 -7.28 -26.61 -9.00
CA ALA A 52 -8.40 -27.55 -9.00
C ALA A 52 -9.39 -27.37 -7.82
N GLN A 53 -8.93 -26.80 -6.71
CA GLN A 53 -9.77 -26.49 -5.55
C GLN A 53 -10.57 -25.19 -5.70
N MET A 54 -10.30 -24.40 -6.73
CA MET A 54 -10.93 -23.12 -6.94
C MET A 54 -12.28 -23.31 -7.65
N PRO A 55 -13.43 -22.85 -7.08
CA PRO A 55 -14.70 -22.91 -7.79
C PRO A 55 -14.65 -22.28 -9.19
N ARG A 56 -15.18 -22.98 -10.20
CA ARG A 56 -15.10 -22.55 -11.62
C ARG A 56 -15.65 -21.16 -11.90
N ALA A 57 -16.59 -20.67 -11.10
CA ALA A 57 -17.21 -19.36 -11.26
C ALA A 57 -16.38 -18.20 -10.66
N LEU A 58 -15.28 -18.50 -9.98
CA LEU A 58 -14.45 -17.52 -9.30
C LEU A 58 -13.10 -17.42 -9.99
N THR A 59 -12.69 -16.17 -10.25
CA THR A 59 -11.38 -15.84 -10.83
C THR A 59 -10.72 -14.83 -9.90
N LEU A 60 -9.44 -15.05 -9.59
CA LEU A 60 -8.62 -14.08 -8.89
C LEU A 60 -7.97 -13.16 -9.92
N GLU A 61 -8.11 -11.85 -9.72
CA GLU A 61 -7.48 -10.86 -10.58
C GLU A 61 -6.36 -10.16 -9.83
N PHE A 62 -5.26 -9.91 -10.54
CA PHE A 62 -4.22 -9.01 -10.04
C PHE A 62 -4.72 -7.57 -10.15
N GLU A 63 -4.70 -6.84 -9.04
CA GLU A 63 -5.15 -5.45 -9.01
C GLU A 63 -3.98 -4.46 -9.07
N ARG A 64 -3.03 -4.54 -8.12
CA ARG A 64 -1.94 -3.57 -7.97
C ARG A 64 -0.76 -4.09 -7.14
N VAL A 65 0.37 -3.40 -7.22
CA VAL A 65 1.48 -3.49 -6.25
C VAL A 65 1.56 -2.21 -5.43
N LEU A 66 1.78 -2.34 -4.11
CA LEU A 66 2.12 -1.24 -3.21
C LEU A 66 3.59 -1.33 -2.82
N ALA A 67 4.42 -0.38 -3.23
CA ALA A 67 5.86 -0.39 -2.95
C ALA A 67 6.44 1.04 -2.93
N PRO A 68 6.92 1.55 -1.76
CA PRO A 68 6.78 0.97 -0.43
C PRO A 68 5.30 0.87 0.03
N CYS A 69 5.06 0.02 1.04
CA CYS A 69 3.73 -0.21 1.63
C CYS A 69 3.77 -0.03 3.15
N LEU A 70 2.78 0.69 3.67
CA LEU A 70 2.47 0.88 5.08
C LEU A 70 1.18 0.10 5.40
N LEU A 71 1.26 -0.87 6.32
CA LEU A 71 0.12 -1.59 6.86
C LEU A 71 -0.06 -1.20 8.33
N ASP A 72 -1.05 -0.37 8.61
CA ASP A 72 -1.35 0.12 9.98
C ASP A 72 -2.32 -0.82 10.71
N GLY A 73 -3.30 -1.37 9.99
CA GLY A 73 -4.25 -2.31 10.57
C GLY A 73 -5.34 -2.75 9.60
N HIS A 74 -6.41 -3.31 10.16
CA HIS A 74 -7.53 -3.78 9.37
C HIS A 74 -8.20 -2.63 8.61
N ASN A 75 -8.27 -2.73 7.28
CA ASN A 75 -8.76 -1.66 6.39
C ASN A 75 -7.99 -0.33 6.52
N ARG A 76 -6.75 -0.36 7.03
CA ARG A 76 -5.90 0.82 7.25
C ARG A 76 -4.51 0.58 6.68
N TYR A 77 -4.28 1.08 5.47
CA TYR A 77 -3.01 0.92 4.76
C TYR A 77 -2.78 2.02 3.72
N ALA A 78 -1.51 2.22 3.34
CA ALA A 78 -1.11 3.06 2.22
C ALA A 78 0.09 2.50 1.48
N GLY A 79 0.36 3.02 0.30
CA GLY A 79 1.57 2.71 -0.45
C GLY A 79 1.69 3.49 -1.75
N ALA A 80 2.88 3.47 -2.33
CA ALA A 80 3.07 3.89 -3.70
C ALA A 80 2.51 2.80 -4.62
N GLU A 81 1.47 3.12 -5.38
CA GLU A 81 0.76 2.21 -6.26
C GLU A 81 1.46 2.08 -7.62
N TRP A 82 1.66 0.83 -8.02
CA TRP A 82 2.20 0.44 -9.31
C TRP A 82 1.19 -0.47 -10.02
N VAL A 83 0.80 -0.08 -11.23
CA VAL A 83 -0.10 -0.82 -12.12
C VAL A 83 0.54 -0.96 -13.50
N THR A 84 0.13 -1.99 -14.24
CA THR A 84 0.66 -2.25 -15.59
C THR A 84 0.35 -1.08 -16.53
N GLY A 85 1.36 -0.61 -17.26
CA GLY A 85 1.25 0.51 -18.20
C GLY A 85 1.39 1.90 -17.58
N ALA A 86 1.62 2.03 -16.27
CA ALA A 86 1.94 3.32 -15.64
C ALA A 86 3.42 3.66 -15.87
N GLU A 87 3.71 4.33 -16.99
CA GLU A 87 5.08 4.58 -17.49
C GLU A 87 5.88 5.69 -16.78
N SER A 88 5.43 6.36 -15.72
CA SER A 88 6.22 7.51 -15.23
C SER A 88 6.28 7.81 -13.73
N SER A 89 5.30 7.44 -12.91
CA SER A 89 5.41 7.68 -11.46
C SER A 89 4.36 6.93 -10.63
N PRO A 90 4.73 6.28 -9.51
CA PRO A 90 3.75 5.71 -8.60
C PRO A 90 2.88 6.80 -7.97
N LYS A 91 1.61 6.47 -7.71
CA LYS A 91 0.67 7.37 -7.03
C LYS A 91 0.46 6.93 -5.59
N LEU A 92 0.15 7.85 -4.69
CA LEU A 92 -0.25 7.48 -3.34
C LEU A 92 -1.62 6.80 -3.38
N HIS A 93 -1.67 5.55 -2.91
CA HIS A 93 -2.90 4.84 -2.60
C HIS A 93 -3.04 4.73 -1.08
N GLN A 94 -4.23 4.99 -0.55
CA GLN A 94 -4.53 4.80 0.87
C GLN A 94 -5.96 4.27 1.05
N LYS A 95 -6.15 3.47 2.10
CA LYS A 95 -7.44 3.02 2.60
C LYS A 95 -7.49 3.25 4.10
N GLY A 96 -8.52 3.95 4.58
CA GLY A 96 -8.87 4.08 6.00
C GLY A 96 -7.91 4.91 6.88
N LEU A 97 -6.83 5.47 6.31
CA LEU A 97 -5.93 6.37 7.04
C LEU A 97 -6.45 7.82 7.06
N LEU A 98 -7.17 8.19 6.01
CA LEU A 98 -7.90 9.45 5.93
C LEU A 98 -9.39 9.16 6.11
N ASP A 99 -9.99 9.75 7.15
CA ASP A 99 -11.41 9.57 7.44
C ASP A 99 -12.15 10.91 7.60
N ARG A 100 -13.48 10.81 7.67
CA ARG A 100 -14.37 11.99 7.74
C ARG A 100 -14.27 12.76 9.05
N THR A 101 -13.80 12.14 10.13
CA THR A 101 -13.68 12.78 11.45
C THR A 101 -12.49 13.74 11.52
N GLN A 102 -11.51 13.56 10.62
CA GLN A 102 -10.38 14.46 10.48
C GLN A 102 -10.80 15.73 9.73
N CYS A 103 -10.48 16.89 10.29
CA CYS A 103 -10.67 18.16 9.59
C CYS A 103 -9.75 18.27 8.36
N ALA A 104 -10.08 19.17 7.44
CA ALA A 104 -9.37 19.32 6.17
C ALA A 104 -7.87 19.60 6.37
N PHE A 105 -7.50 20.37 7.40
CA PHE A 105 -6.11 20.66 7.73
C PHE A 105 -5.31 19.40 8.09
N ILE A 106 -5.86 18.55 8.98
CA ILE A 106 -5.20 17.31 9.40
C ILE A 106 -5.14 16.33 8.24
N ARG A 107 -6.23 16.16 7.50
CA ARG A 107 -6.29 15.27 6.33
C ARG A 107 -5.22 15.63 5.30
N GLY A 108 -5.13 16.91 4.93
CA GLY A 108 -4.11 17.39 3.99
C GLY A 108 -2.67 17.24 4.52
N THR A 109 -2.46 17.42 5.83
CA THR A 109 -1.14 17.21 6.45
C THR A 109 -0.72 15.75 6.38
N ILE A 110 -1.62 14.81 6.74
CA ILE A 110 -1.33 13.37 6.70
C ILE A 110 -1.11 12.92 5.25
N GLU A 111 -1.93 13.37 4.31
CA GLU A 111 -1.79 13.03 2.89
C GLU A 111 -0.45 13.51 2.31
N ALA A 112 -0.05 14.75 2.60
CA ALA A 112 1.24 15.30 2.16
C ALA A 112 2.42 14.54 2.77
N ALA A 113 2.37 14.23 4.06
CA ALA A 113 3.41 13.45 4.73
C ALA A 113 3.51 12.01 4.19
N MET A 114 2.39 11.34 3.95
CA MET A 114 2.37 10.01 3.32
C MET A 114 2.94 10.04 1.91
N LYS A 115 2.60 11.05 1.11
CA LYS A 115 3.14 11.20 -0.25
C LYS A 115 4.65 11.41 -0.22
N ALA A 116 5.14 12.32 0.63
CA ALA A 116 6.58 12.55 0.79
C ALA A 116 7.33 11.27 1.21
N LEU A 117 6.78 10.53 2.16
CA LEU A 117 7.41 9.31 2.66
C LEU A 117 7.37 8.16 1.64
N LEU A 118 6.19 7.88 1.08
CA LEU A 118 5.94 6.64 0.34
C LEU A 118 6.18 6.78 -1.17
N VAL A 119 5.95 7.97 -1.73
CA VAL A 119 6.12 8.21 -3.18
C VAL A 119 7.48 8.85 -3.46
N GLU A 120 7.85 9.86 -2.67
CA GLU A 120 9.08 10.64 -2.90
C GLU A 120 10.29 10.05 -2.15
N GLY A 121 10.06 9.16 -1.17
CA GLY A 121 11.12 8.52 -0.39
C GLY A 121 11.84 9.46 0.58
N SER A 122 11.21 10.57 0.97
CA SER A 122 11.79 11.60 1.84
C SER A 122 11.14 11.60 3.22
N GLU A 123 11.80 10.92 4.17
CA GLU A 123 11.41 10.96 5.59
C GLU A 123 11.54 12.36 6.18
N GLU A 124 12.58 13.11 5.79
CA GLU A 124 12.79 14.49 6.22
C GLU A 124 11.62 15.40 5.82
N ALA A 125 11.17 15.31 4.55
CA ALA A 125 10.03 16.09 4.09
C ALA A 125 8.73 15.67 4.80
N ALA A 126 8.51 14.37 4.99
CA ALA A 126 7.35 13.87 5.73
C ALA A 126 7.31 14.41 7.17
N LEU A 127 8.45 14.39 7.88
CA LEU A 127 8.57 14.96 9.21
C LEU A 127 8.35 16.49 9.20
N ALA A 128 8.90 17.18 8.20
CA ALA A 128 8.74 18.61 8.05
C ALA A 128 7.27 19.03 7.90
N TYR A 129 6.46 18.26 7.16
CA TYR A 129 5.01 18.51 7.07
C TYR A 129 4.34 18.50 8.45
N GLY A 130 4.61 17.48 9.28
CA GLY A 130 4.06 17.39 10.64
C GLY A 130 4.52 18.53 11.56
N VAL A 131 5.82 18.84 11.56
CA VAL A 131 6.40 19.93 12.35
C VAL A 131 5.84 21.29 11.93
N GLN A 132 5.73 21.52 10.62
CA GLN A 132 5.21 22.79 10.10
C GLN A 132 3.71 22.94 10.38
N ALA A 133 2.94 21.85 10.29
CA ALA A 133 1.53 21.85 10.66
C ALA A 133 1.34 22.23 12.14
N ALA A 134 2.12 21.63 13.05
CA ALA A 134 2.09 21.97 14.47
C ALA A 134 2.47 23.43 14.75
N LYS A 135 3.48 23.96 14.05
CA LYS A 135 3.89 25.38 14.13
C LYS A 135 2.78 26.32 13.65
N ASN A 136 2.15 26.00 12.52
CA ASN A 136 1.06 26.80 11.95
C ASN A 136 -0.14 26.84 12.89
N LEU A 137 -0.53 25.69 13.44
CA LEU A 137 -1.65 25.59 14.37
C LEU A 137 -1.40 26.42 15.64
N ARG A 138 -0.24 26.24 16.28
CA ARG A 138 0.17 27.02 17.46
C ARG A 138 0.28 28.53 17.18
N GLY A 139 0.67 28.88 15.96
CA GLY A 139 0.84 30.27 15.53
C GLY A 139 -0.45 30.95 15.06
N GLY A 140 -1.60 30.26 15.09
CA GLY A 140 -2.87 30.80 14.58
C GLY A 140 -2.86 31.04 13.05
N LYS A 141 -2.03 30.31 12.30
CA LYS A 141 -1.85 30.45 10.85
C LYS A 141 -2.70 29.48 10.02
N VAL A 142 -3.65 28.80 10.65
CA VAL A 142 -4.57 27.87 10.00
C VAL A 142 -5.92 28.53 9.92
N ASP A 143 -6.53 28.54 8.75
CA ASP A 143 -7.88 29.07 8.58
C ASP A 143 -8.86 28.22 9.40
N ALA A 144 -9.73 28.89 10.16
CA ALA A 144 -10.76 28.23 10.95
C ALA A 144 -11.68 27.34 10.09
N ALA A 145 -11.91 27.69 8.82
CA ALA A 145 -12.67 26.86 7.88
C ALA A 145 -12.02 25.48 7.64
N GLN A 146 -10.69 25.38 7.74
CA GLN A 146 -9.97 24.11 7.58
C GLN A 146 -9.98 23.24 8.85
N LEU A 147 -10.37 23.82 9.98
CA LEU A 147 -10.49 23.17 11.28
C LEU A 147 -11.93 22.76 11.60
N ALA A 148 -12.90 23.25 10.84
CA ALA A 148 -14.29 22.80 10.95
C ALA A 148 -14.39 21.29 10.67
N GLU A 149 -15.31 20.64 11.37
CA GLU A 149 -15.61 19.22 11.16
C GLU A 149 -16.12 18.99 9.72
N GLY A 150 -15.70 17.86 9.13
CA GLY A 150 -16.11 17.43 7.80
C GLY A 150 -17.35 16.55 7.80
#